data_AF-A0A2S9FPU6-F1
#
_entry.id   AF-A0A2S9FPU6-F1
#
_cell.length_a   1.000
_cell.length_b   1.000
_cell.length_c   1.000
_cell.angle_alpha   90.00
_cell.angle_beta   90.00
_cell.angle_gamma   90.00
#
_symmetry.space_group_name_H-M   'P 1'
#
loop_
_entity.id
_entity.type
_entity.pdbx_description
1 polymer ?
#
loop_
_entity_poly.entity_id
_entity_poly.type
_entity_poly.pdbx_seq_one_letter_code
_entity_poly.pdbx_strand_id
1 'polypeptide(L)'
;VVEWARERGVLVASDECYLGLGWDAAPISVLHPDVCDGDHTGVTRDEPGPVAGQRRRLRQGMDGQQPGVVAELLAVRKHAGMMVPTPVQGAMVAALDDDPHEVEQRAR
;
A
#
# COMPACT_ATOMS: atom_id res chain seq x y z
N VAL A 1 -9.01 15.10 -5.35
CA VAL A 1 -7.85 15.11 -4.44
C VAL A 1 -6.55 15.08 -5.22
N VAL A 2 -6.34 14.07 -6.09
CA VAL A 2 -5.12 13.94 -6.91
C VAL A 2 -4.82 15.20 -7.73
N GLU A 3 -5.78 15.69 -8.53
CA GLU A 3 -5.63 16.91 -9.33
C GLU A 3 -5.24 18.12 -8.46
N TRP A 4 -6.01 18.39 -7.41
CA TRP A 4 -5.74 19.47 -6.46
C TRP A 4 -4.34 19.43 -5.85
N ALA A 5 -3.84 18.22 -5.55
CA ALA A 5 -2.52 18.02 -4.97
C ALA A 5 -1.40 18.28 -5.99
N ARG A 6 -1.59 17.82 -7.24
CA ARG A 6 -0.66 18.06 -8.34
C ARG A 6 -0.49 19.55 -8.64
N GLU A 7 -1.59 20.31 -8.68
CA GLU A 7 -1.56 21.77 -8.85
C GLU A 7 -0.67 22.50 -7.81
N ARG A 8 -0.46 21.87 -6.66
CA ARG A 8 0.27 22.44 -5.51
C ARG A 8 1.62 21.78 -5.25
N GLY A 9 1.99 20.80 -6.07
CA GLY A 9 3.23 20.04 -5.88
C GLY A 9 3.29 19.28 -4.55
N VAL A 10 2.14 18.84 -4.01
CA VAL A 10 2.09 18.08 -2.76
C VAL A 10 1.84 16.59 -3.03
N LEU A 11 2.42 15.75 -2.20
CA LEU A 11 2.26 14.29 -2.26
C LEU A 11 0.93 13.88 -1.64
N VAL A 12 0.17 13.03 -2.32
CA VAL A 12 -0.94 12.27 -1.74
C VAL A 12 -0.41 10.96 -1.20
N ALA A 13 -0.44 10.78 0.12
CA ALA A 13 -0.22 9.50 0.77
C ALA A 13 -1.57 8.92 1.22
N SER A 14 -2.04 7.88 0.54
CA SER A 14 -3.34 7.23 0.78
C SER A 14 -3.15 6.05 1.73
N ASP A 15 -3.83 6.03 2.88
CA ASP A 15 -3.87 4.86 3.77
C ASP A 15 -4.99 3.92 3.34
N GLU A 16 -4.61 2.77 2.77
CA GLU A 16 -5.50 1.78 2.14
C GLU A 16 -5.58 0.46 2.94
N CYS A 17 -5.36 0.51 4.25
CA CYS A 17 -5.40 -0.68 5.13
C CYS A 17 -6.71 -1.51 5.08
N TYR A 18 -7.82 -0.92 4.62
CA TYR A 18 -9.13 -1.59 4.49
C TYR A 18 -9.56 -1.87 3.05
N LEU A 19 -8.69 -1.68 2.05
CA LEU A 19 -9.06 -1.82 0.64
C LEU A 19 -9.65 -3.21 0.31
N GLY A 20 -9.16 -4.27 0.95
CA GLY A 20 -9.68 -5.64 0.80
C GLY A 20 -10.97 -5.95 1.57
N LEU A 21 -11.43 -5.06 2.45
CA LEU A 21 -12.53 -5.26 3.39
C LEU A 21 -13.75 -4.42 3.04
N GLY A 22 -14.15 -4.40 1.77
CA GLY A 22 -15.42 -3.79 1.34
C GLY A 22 -16.59 -4.75 1.54
N TRP A 23 -17.63 -4.31 2.27
CA TRP A 23 -18.89 -5.06 2.45
C TRP A 23 -19.97 -4.64 1.44
N ASP A 24 -20.39 -3.38 1.51
CA ASP A 24 -21.52 -2.86 0.70
C ASP A 24 -21.08 -2.20 -0.61
N ALA A 25 -19.79 -1.94 -0.77
CA ALA A 25 -19.21 -1.31 -1.95
C ALA A 25 -17.82 -1.90 -2.23
N ALA A 26 -17.43 -1.88 -3.51
CA ALA A 26 -16.07 -2.21 -3.93
C ALA A 26 -15.16 -0.99 -3.69
N PRO A 27 -14.18 -1.06 -2.76
CA PRO A 27 -13.24 0.03 -2.54
C PRO A 27 -12.32 0.19 -3.77
N ILE A 28 -11.99 1.43 -4.10
CA ILE A 28 -11.12 1.77 -5.24
C ILE A 28 -9.85 2.41 -4.70
N SER A 29 -8.70 1.89 -5.11
CA SER A 29 -7.39 2.44 -4.74
C SER A 29 -7.17 3.83 -5.34
N VAL A 30 -6.37 4.66 -4.67
CA VAL A 30 -5.88 5.93 -5.23
C VAL A 30 -5.05 5.72 -6.51
N LEU A 31 -4.49 4.53 -6.70
CA LEU A 31 -3.72 4.13 -7.90
C LEU A 31 -4.62 3.60 -9.03
N HIS A 32 -5.94 3.53 -8.84
CA HIS A 32 -6.84 3.11 -9.92
C HIS A 32 -6.82 4.14 -11.06
N PRO A 33 -6.85 3.72 -12.35
CA PRO A 33 -6.79 4.64 -13.49
C PRO A 33 -7.91 5.70 -13.46
N ASP A 34 -9.11 5.34 -13.01
CA ASP A 34 -10.22 6.30 -12.88
C ASP A 34 -10.05 7.32 -11.74
N VAL A 35 -9.06 7.14 -10.86
CA VAL A 35 -8.78 8.05 -9.73
C VAL A 35 -7.55 8.93 -9.98
N CYS A 36 -6.54 8.42 -10.67
CA CYS A 36 -5.27 9.10 -10.92
C CYS A 36 -4.98 9.39 -12.39
N ASP A 37 -5.94 9.11 -13.28
CA ASP A 37 -5.81 9.22 -14.74
C ASP A 37 -4.69 8.33 -15.34
N GLY A 38 -4.36 7.24 -14.66
CA GLY A 38 -3.25 6.35 -15.02
C GLY A 38 -1.86 6.94 -14.79
N ASP A 39 -1.77 8.15 -14.23
CA ASP A 39 -0.51 8.79 -13.84
C ASP A 39 -0.33 8.68 -12.32
N HIS A 40 0.73 8.04 -11.87
CA HIS A 40 0.99 7.90 -10.44
C HIS A 40 1.82 9.06 -9.87
N THR A 41 2.08 10.11 -10.65
CA THR A 41 2.87 11.28 -10.23
C THR A 41 2.22 12.01 -9.07
N GLY A 42 3.00 12.18 -7.99
CA GLY A 42 2.55 12.81 -6.75
C GLY A 42 1.58 11.95 -5.94
N VAL A 43 1.48 10.65 -6.20
CA VAL A 43 0.59 9.73 -5.48
C VAL A 43 1.37 8.52 -4.96
N THR A 44 1.09 8.16 -3.71
CA THR A 44 1.53 6.93 -3.09
C THR A 44 0.41 6.34 -2.26
N ARG A 45 0.38 5.01 -2.14
CA ARG A 45 -0.51 4.30 -1.23
C ARG A 45 0.30 3.56 -0.19
N ASP A 46 -0.10 3.68 1.05
CA ASP A 46 0.30 2.79 2.12
C ASP A 46 -0.79 1.72 2.23
N GLU A 47 -0.38 0.46 2.23
CA GLU A 47 -1.28 -0.64 2.54
C GLU A 47 -0.71 -1.35 3.77
N PRO A 48 -0.99 -0.86 4.99
CA PRO A 48 -0.60 -1.55 6.21
C PRO A 48 -1.20 -2.97 6.20
N GLY A 49 -0.42 -3.94 6.69
CA GLY A 49 -0.94 -5.28 6.99
C GLY A 49 -2.18 -5.24 7.88
N PRO A 50 -3.04 -6.27 7.82
CA PRO A 50 -4.42 -6.20 8.23
C PRO A 50 -4.58 -5.79 9.69
N VAL A 51 -5.49 -4.83 9.93
CA VAL A 51 -6.15 -4.66 11.22
C VAL A 51 -6.93 -5.96 11.49
N ALA A 52 -6.71 -6.52 12.68
CA ALA A 52 -7.13 -7.85 13.14
C ALA A 52 -6.35 -9.05 12.58
N GLY A 53 -5.06 -9.12 12.93
CA GLY A 53 -4.36 -10.40 13.09
C GLY A 53 -3.48 -10.80 11.91
N GLN A 54 -2.18 -10.54 12.10
CA GLN A 54 -1.04 -11.14 11.39
C GLN A 54 -0.66 -10.56 10.01
N ARG A 55 0.45 -9.81 10.04
CA ARG A 55 1.58 -9.83 9.09
C ARG A 55 1.22 -9.87 7.60
N ARG A 56 0.95 -8.70 7.01
CA ARG A 56 0.95 -8.56 5.54
C ARG A 56 1.64 -7.25 5.12
N ARG A 57 2.19 -7.29 3.90
CA ARG A 57 2.51 -6.16 3.00
C ARG A 57 3.73 -5.29 3.33
N LEU A 58 4.84 -5.66 2.69
CA LEU A 58 5.92 -4.72 2.34
C LEU A 58 6.29 -4.77 0.85
N ARG A 59 5.50 -5.45 0.02
CA ARG A 59 5.81 -5.66 -1.42
C ARG A 59 4.82 -5.02 -2.39
N GLN A 60 3.56 -4.82 -1.99
CA GLN A 60 2.53 -4.13 -2.80
C GLN A 60 2.62 -2.60 -2.74
N GLY A 61 3.44 -2.06 -1.84
CA GLY A 61 3.75 -0.63 -1.77
C GLY A 61 4.84 -0.20 -2.75
N MET A 62 4.96 -0.86 -3.91
CA MET A 62 6.04 -0.54 -4.85
C MET A 62 5.59 -0.51 -6.30
N ASP A 63 4.72 -1.45 -6.70
CA ASP A 63 4.17 -1.44 -8.05
C ASP A 63 3.21 -0.26 -8.20
N GLY A 64 3.64 0.71 -9.01
CA GLY A 64 2.92 1.97 -9.24
C GLY A 64 3.32 3.14 -8.33
N GLN A 65 4.19 2.97 -7.33
CA GLN A 65 4.67 4.11 -6.54
C GLN A 65 5.74 4.93 -7.27
N GLN A 66 5.81 6.22 -6.97
CA GLN A 66 6.84 7.13 -7.49
C GLN A 66 8.25 6.73 -7.01
N PRO A 67 9.19 6.39 -7.91
CA PRO A 67 10.52 5.88 -7.54
C PRO A 67 11.32 6.83 -6.62
N GLY A 68 11.16 8.14 -6.79
CA GLY A 68 11.82 9.15 -5.97
C GLY A 68 11.40 9.10 -4.50
N VAL A 69 10.08 9.04 -4.25
CA VAL A 69 9.51 8.96 -2.89
C VAL A 69 9.99 7.69 -2.19
N VAL A 70 10.01 6.58 -2.92
CA VAL A 70 10.45 5.28 -2.40
C VAL A 70 11.93 5.32 -2.01
N ALA A 71 12.78 5.90 -2.87
CA ALA A 71 14.20 5.99 -2.60
C ALA A 71 14.49 6.79 -1.32
N GLU A 72 13.76 7.90 -1.12
CA GLU A 72 13.86 8.71 0.09
C GLU A 72 13.37 7.94 1.34
N LEU A 73 12.22 7.28 1.27
CA LEU A 73 11.71 6.45 2.37
C LEU A 73 12.68 5.30 2.70
N LEU A 74 13.26 4.65 1.70
CA LEU A 74 14.26 3.60 1.90
C LEU A 74 15.52 4.14 2.59
N ALA A 75 15.98 5.33 2.19
CA ALA A 75 17.12 5.98 2.83
C ALA A 75 16.84 6.24 4.32
N VAL A 76 15.67 6.80 4.67
CA VAL A 76 15.27 7.03 6.07
C VAL A 76 15.21 5.71 6.84
N ARG A 77 14.58 4.66 6.28
CA ARG A 77 14.44 3.36 6.96
C ARG A 77 15.78 2.69 7.28
N LYS A 78 16.77 2.81 6.38
CA LYS A 78 18.13 2.30 6.61
C LYS A 78 18.78 2.95 7.82
N HIS A 79 18.67 4.27 7.95
CA HIS A 79 19.31 5.02 9.04
C HIS A 79 18.53 4.94 10.36
N ALA A 80 17.20 4.79 10.29
CA ALA A 80 16.34 4.65 11.46
C ALA A 80 16.28 3.22 12.03
N GLY A 81 17.00 2.25 11.46
CA GLY A 81 16.97 0.85 11.91
C GLY A 81 15.64 0.14 11.62
N MET A 82 14.86 0.61 10.64
CA MET A 82 13.54 0.08 10.28
C MET A 82 13.59 -0.97 9.15
N MET A 83 14.74 -1.60 8.92
CA MET A 83 14.85 -2.69 7.94
C MET A 83 14.20 -3.96 8.50
N VAL A 84 13.38 -4.62 7.67
CA VAL A 84 12.67 -5.84 8.10
C VAL A 84 13.60 -7.06 7.96
N PRO A 85 13.71 -7.95 8.97
CA PRO A 85 14.54 -9.15 8.88
C PRO A 85 14.12 -10.08 7.73
N THR A 86 15.08 -10.72 7.07
CA THR A 86 14.82 -11.63 5.94
C THR A 86 13.79 -12.72 6.24
N PRO A 87 13.78 -13.40 7.41
CA PRO A 87 12.76 -14.41 7.71
C PRO A 87 11.34 -13.83 7.76
N VAL A 88 11.21 -12.58 8.25
CA VAL A 88 9.93 -11.88 8.31
C VAL A 88 9.48 -11.50 6.89
N GLN A 89 10.39 -11.05 6.04
CA GLN A 89 10.09 -10.80 4.62
C GLN A 89 9.63 -12.08 3.91
N GLY A 90 10.25 -13.23 4.18
CA GLY A 90 9.83 -14.53 3.63
C GLY A 90 8.42 -14.92 4.06
N ALA A 91 8.07 -14.74 5.34
CA ALA A 91 6.70 -14.95 5.82
C ALA A 91 5.69 -13.98 5.19
N MET A 92 6.09 -12.71 4.99
CA MET A 92 5.26 -11.72 4.30
C MET A 92 5.01 -12.09 2.84
N VAL A 93 5.98 -12.69 2.14
CA VAL A 93 5.78 -13.21 0.77
C VAL A 93 4.77 -14.36 0.78
N ALA A 94 4.93 -15.35 1.65
CA ALA A 94 3.98 -16.45 1.74
C ALA A 94 2.54 -15.98 2.04
N ALA A 95 2.38 -14.97 2.89
CA ALA A 95 1.08 -14.37 3.20
C ALA A 95 0.52 -13.48 2.07
N LEU A 96 1.34 -13.06 1.11
CA LEU A 96 0.84 -12.34 -0.07
C LEU A 96 0.15 -13.28 -1.06
N ASP A 97 0.59 -14.53 -1.12
CA ASP A 97 0.08 -15.56 -2.04
C ASP A 97 -1.19 -16.29 -1.51
N ASP A 98 -1.71 -15.91 -0.33
CA ASP A 98 -2.86 -16.54 0.34
C ASP A 98 -4.13 -15.67 0.27
N ASP A 99 -4.67 -15.49 -0.94
CA ASP A 99 -5.93 -14.77 -1.16
C ASP A 99 -7.18 -15.38 -0.47
N PRO A 100 -7.33 -16.72 -0.33
CA PRO A 100 -8.48 -17.32 0.36
C PRO A 100 -8.68 -16.83 1.79
N HIS A 101 -7.61 -16.49 2.50
CA HIS A 101 -7.67 -16.00 3.88
C HIS A 101 -8.47 -14.70 4.00
N GLU A 102 -8.33 -13.77 3.05
CA GLU A 102 -9.03 -12.48 3.10
C GLU A 102 -10.53 -12.62 2.86
N VAL A 103 -10.91 -13.53 1.95
CA VAL A 103 -12.30 -13.84 1.68
C VAL A 103 -12.98 -14.42 2.91
N GLU A 104 -12.29 -15.28 3.64
CA GLU A 104 -12.78 -15.83 4.91
C GLU A 104 -12.93 -14.75 5.98
N GLN A 105 -11.96 -13.84 6.13
CA GLN A 105 -12.04 -12.74 7.09
C GLN A 105 -13.22 -11.80 6.79
N ARG A 106 -13.46 -11.46 5.53
CA ARG A 106 -14.58 -10.60 5.14
C ARG A 106 -15.96 -11.22 5.45
N ALA A 107 -16.04 -12.55 5.50
CA ALA A 107 -17.28 -13.29 5.71
C ALA A 107 -17.64 -13.52 7.20
N ARG A 108 -16.75 -13.16 8.14
CA ARG A 108 -16.94 -13.31 9.59
C ARG A 108 -17.37 -11.99 10.23
#